data_AF-R5P5B2-F1
#
_entry.id   AF-R5P5B2-F1
#
_cell.length_a   1.000
_cell.length_b   1.000
_cell.length_c   1.000
_cell.angle_alpha   90.00
_cell.angle_beta   90.00
_cell.angle_gamma   90.00
#
_symmetry.space_group_name_H-M   'P 1'
#
loop_
_entity.id
_entity.type
_entity.pdbx_description
1 polymer ?
#
loop_
_entity_poly.entity_id
_entity_poly.type
_entity_poly.pdbx_seq_one_letter_code
_entity_poly.pdbx_strand_id
1 'polypeptide(L)'
;MPDNVCLLAFNEINTDRIFLKSERPDANRFSLFYSYGSDSLPKLKGLNFNITDSTFTIDASAKRDTITYWLNDTALVNCDSLELELRHLVTDTLGHLVEGVDTIQLFAKIPYEKRLKAKLKDLEKWHKAQDKKKRKGEPYDSIPPIELLKYSVKGTDLDPDKNVEFAFNTPLKHFHLDKMHLYSKPPKDSLWYEEKFKFDQNTPLLYTFRAEWKPGYEYSLELDSLVFEDIYGTCAGPSKQGLKVKDLNQYATIMFTINGMEGKNVVCQLLNTSDNPVKEVKTTDGNVQFYYVAPGTYYLRLYVDENNNGMWDTGVFAEGRQPEPVYYYHEAIQCKANWDFSETWTPTARSLSSQKPSQITKQKADKKKTVKSRNLDRAKSLGIQYVPKVL
;
A
#
# COMPACT_ATOMS: atom_id res chain seq x y z
N MET A 1 15.66 -42.16 3.55
CA MET A 1 15.94 -40.81 4.06
C MET A 1 15.34 -40.70 5.45
N PRO A 2 15.91 -39.93 6.40
CA PRO A 2 15.26 -39.72 7.68
C PRO A 2 13.93 -38.99 7.49
N ASP A 3 12.86 -39.43 8.15
CA ASP A 3 11.50 -38.89 8.00
C ASP A 3 11.32 -37.48 8.57
N ASN A 4 12.38 -36.90 9.17
CA ASN A 4 12.36 -35.62 9.90
C ASN A 4 13.16 -34.50 9.22
N VAL A 5 13.45 -34.58 7.92
CA VAL A 5 14.11 -33.48 7.19
C VAL A 5 13.07 -32.50 6.66
N CYS A 6 13.10 -31.26 7.13
CA CYS A 6 12.28 -30.17 6.59
C CYS A 6 13.16 -29.30 5.68
N LEU A 7 12.85 -29.27 4.38
CA LEU A 7 13.51 -28.40 3.42
C LEU A 7 12.72 -27.11 3.26
N LEU A 8 13.41 -25.97 3.30
CA LEU A 8 12.82 -24.67 3.06
C LEU A 8 12.86 -24.38 1.56
N ALA A 9 11.69 -24.23 0.96
CA ALA A 9 11.57 -23.74 -0.41
C ALA A 9 11.45 -22.21 -0.38
N PHE A 10 12.18 -21.52 -1.24
CA PHE A 10 12.10 -20.07 -1.38
C PHE A 10 12.19 -19.66 -2.84
N ASN A 11 11.63 -18.50 -3.14
CA ASN A 11 11.81 -17.83 -4.43
C ASN A 11 12.80 -16.69 -4.20
N GLU A 12 13.91 -16.73 -4.92
CA GLU A 12 14.86 -15.63 -4.94
C GLU A 12 14.24 -14.40 -5.59
N ILE A 13 14.58 -13.21 -5.09
CA ILE A 13 14.13 -11.95 -5.69
C ILE A 13 14.92 -11.77 -6.99
N ASN A 14 14.24 -11.76 -8.13
CA ASN A 14 14.89 -11.37 -9.38
C ASN A 14 15.22 -9.88 -9.33
N THR A 15 16.51 -9.56 -9.39
CA THR A 15 17.05 -8.19 -9.35
C THR A 15 17.34 -7.62 -10.74
N ASP A 16 17.15 -8.42 -11.79
CA ASP A 16 17.36 -8.00 -13.18
C ASP A 16 16.45 -6.82 -13.51
N ARG A 17 17.07 -5.72 -13.95
CA ARG A 17 16.40 -4.50 -14.34
C ARG A 17 16.30 -4.42 -15.85
N ILE A 18 15.08 -4.58 -16.34
CA ILE A 18 14.73 -4.52 -17.75
C ILE A 18 13.68 -3.42 -17.91
N PHE A 19 13.83 -2.60 -18.93
CA PHE A 19 12.81 -1.62 -19.31
C PHE A 19 11.64 -2.35 -19.98
N LEU A 20 10.47 -2.30 -19.35
CA LEU A 20 9.30 -3.06 -19.78
C LEU A 20 8.49 -2.28 -20.82
N LYS A 21 8.16 -1.03 -20.50
CA LYS A 21 7.35 -0.16 -21.35
C LYS A 21 7.39 1.29 -20.87
N SER A 22 6.99 2.18 -21.77
CA SER A 22 6.60 3.56 -21.46
C SER A 22 5.22 3.85 -22.00
N GLU A 23 4.41 4.59 -21.25
CA GLU A 23 3.08 5.01 -21.70
C GLU A 23 2.75 6.43 -21.25
N ARG A 24 1.95 7.13 -22.06
CA ARG A 24 1.42 8.47 -21.75
C ARG A 24 -0.11 8.39 -21.68
N PRO A 25 -0.66 7.92 -20.55
CA PRO A 25 -2.09 7.63 -20.44
C PRO A 25 -2.91 8.92 -20.53
N ASP A 26 -2.39 10.01 -19.96
CA ASP A 26 -2.99 11.33 -19.95
C ASP A 26 -2.03 12.35 -20.56
N ALA A 27 -2.57 13.44 -21.10
CA ALA A 27 -1.74 14.45 -21.75
C ALA A 27 -0.76 15.13 -20.79
N ASN A 28 -1.01 15.09 -19.50
CA ASN A 28 -0.24 15.81 -18.48
C ASN A 28 0.79 14.95 -17.72
N ARG A 29 0.91 13.65 -18.04
CA ARG A 29 1.91 12.78 -17.42
C ARG A 29 2.26 11.60 -18.31
N PHE A 30 3.45 11.04 -18.10
CA PHE A 30 3.82 9.74 -18.65
C PHE A 30 4.53 8.90 -17.59
N SER A 31 4.52 7.58 -17.79
CA SER A 31 5.08 6.63 -16.84
C SER A 31 6.06 5.68 -17.53
N LEU A 32 7.16 5.38 -16.84
CA LEU A 32 8.17 4.41 -17.22
C LEU A 32 8.09 3.21 -16.26
N PHE A 33 8.12 2.00 -16.81
CA PHE A 33 8.01 0.76 -16.05
C PHE A 33 9.24 -0.11 -16.25
N TYR A 34 9.80 -0.58 -15.14
CA TYR A 34 10.94 -1.49 -15.06
C TYR A 34 10.56 -2.79 -14.35
N SER A 35 11.25 -3.88 -14.64
CA SER A 35 11.08 -5.15 -13.92
C SER A 35 11.60 -5.09 -12.49
N TYR A 36 12.60 -4.24 -12.22
CA TYR A 36 13.19 -4.06 -10.91
C TYR A 36 13.62 -2.61 -10.67
N GLY A 37 13.85 -2.29 -9.40
CA GLY A 37 14.22 -0.96 -8.92
C GLY A 37 15.67 -0.55 -9.19
N SER A 38 15.97 0.71 -8.89
CA SER A 38 17.32 1.28 -9.03
C SER A 38 17.52 2.46 -8.07
N ASP A 39 18.76 2.60 -7.60
CA ASP A 39 19.16 3.69 -6.72
C ASP A 39 19.27 5.05 -7.43
N SER A 40 19.22 5.06 -8.77
CA SER A 40 19.24 6.27 -9.60
C SER A 40 17.98 6.38 -10.47
N LEU A 41 17.50 7.62 -10.63
CA LEU A 41 16.47 7.97 -11.61
C LEU A 41 17.11 8.04 -13.01
N PRO A 42 16.35 7.69 -14.06
CA PRO A 42 16.85 7.79 -15.41
C PRO A 42 17.00 9.27 -15.81
N LYS A 43 18.05 9.57 -16.59
CA LYS A 43 18.30 10.90 -17.12
C LYS A 43 17.56 11.06 -18.44
N LEU A 44 16.71 12.07 -18.51
CA LEU A 44 15.88 12.37 -19.67
C LEU A 44 16.46 13.53 -20.46
N LYS A 45 16.48 13.40 -21.79
CA LYS A 45 16.77 14.50 -22.71
C LYS A 45 15.66 14.58 -23.75
N GLY A 46 15.02 15.74 -23.87
CA GLY A 46 13.98 15.98 -24.87
C GLY A 46 14.61 16.13 -26.25
N LEU A 47 14.03 15.47 -27.24
CA LEU A 47 14.44 15.56 -28.65
C LEU A 47 13.63 16.62 -29.39
N ASN A 48 12.32 16.71 -29.10
CA ASN A 48 11.41 17.70 -29.67
C ASN A 48 11.01 18.82 -28.69
N PHE A 49 11.58 18.86 -27.48
CA PHE A 49 11.38 19.92 -26.49
C PHE A 49 12.58 20.02 -25.55
N ASN A 50 12.68 21.15 -24.82
CA ASN A 50 13.75 21.36 -23.85
C ASN A 50 13.31 20.92 -22.45
N ILE A 51 14.17 20.15 -21.79
CA ILE A 51 14.00 19.76 -20.40
C ILE A 51 14.84 20.69 -19.52
N THR A 52 14.20 21.21 -18.48
CA THR A 52 14.78 21.99 -17.40
C THR A 52 14.42 21.33 -16.08
N ASP A 53 15.07 21.74 -14.98
CA ASP A 53 14.80 21.17 -13.66
C ASP A 53 13.35 21.36 -13.20
N SER A 54 12.67 22.41 -13.69
CA SER A 54 11.25 22.68 -13.40
C SER A 54 10.25 22.02 -14.35
N THR A 55 10.73 21.29 -15.38
CA THR A 55 9.84 20.73 -16.41
C THR A 55 8.93 19.63 -15.86
N PHE A 56 9.42 18.85 -14.88
CA PHE A 56 8.69 17.71 -14.35
C PHE A 56 8.53 17.73 -12.83
N THR A 57 7.39 17.25 -12.35
CA THR A 57 7.23 16.75 -10.99
C THR A 57 7.28 15.23 -11.02
N ILE A 58 8.23 14.62 -10.30
CA ILE A 58 8.52 13.18 -10.38
C ILE A 58 7.84 12.45 -9.23
N ASP A 59 6.96 11.50 -9.57
CA ASP A 59 6.34 10.57 -8.64
C ASP A 59 6.86 9.15 -8.92
N ALA A 60 7.74 8.66 -8.04
CA ALA A 60 8.39 7.37 -8.18
C ALA A 60 8.00 6.43 -7.03
N SER A 61 7.85 5.15 -7.35
CA SER A 61 7.71 4.11 -6.33
C SER A 61 8.95 4.07 -5.41
N ALA A 62 8.81 3.43 -4.23
CA ALA A 62 9.91 3.33 -3.26
C ALA A 62 11.21 2.73 -3.85
N LYS A 63 11.07 1.75 -4.75
CA LYS A 63 12.20 1.13 -5.47
C LYS A 63 12.54 1.82 -6.80
N ARG A 64 11.78 2.83 -7.22
CA ARG A 64 11.93 3.53 -8.50
C ARG A 64 11.84 2.62 -9.73
N ASP A 65 11.05 1.56 -9.62
CA ASP A 65 10.72 0.65 -10.73
C ASP A 65 9.56 1.19 -11.59
N THR A 66 8.68 2.00 -11.00
CA THR A 66 7.61 2.71 -11.67
C THR A 66 7.81 4.19 -11.41
N ILE A 67 8.04 4.96 -12.48
CA ILE A 67 8.37 6.38 -12.40
C ILE A 67 7.38 7.14 -13.27
N THR A 68 6.61 8.03 -12.66
CA THR A 68 5.65 8.89 -13.33
C THR A 68 6.17 10.33 -13.35
N TYR A 69 6.28 10.89 -14.54
CA TYR A 69 6.69 12.27 -14.75
C TYR A 69 5.45 13.09 -15.08
N TRP A 70 5.13 14.05 -14.20
CA TRP A 70 4.08 15.03 -14.41
C TRP A 70 4.65 16.26 -15.10
N LEU A 71 3.99 16.71 -16.17
CA LEU A 71 4.42 17.87 -16.96
C LEU A 71 3.95 19.15 -16.28
N ASN A 72 4.89 19.98 -15.81
CA ASN A 72 4.54 21.25 -15.18
C ASN A 72 4.19 22.33 -16.22
N ASP A 73 4.73 22.23 -17.43
CA ASP A 73 4.47 23.19 -18.50
C ASP A 73 3.22 22.82 -19.32
N THR A 74 2.20 23.69 -19.25
CA THR A 74 0.96 23.55 -20.02
C THR A 74 1.17 23.49 -21.53
N ALA A 75 2.24 24.09 -22.07
CA ALA A 75 2.57 23.99 -23.48
C ALA A 75 2.90 22.53 -23.86
N LEU A 76 3.69 21.84 -23.05
CA LEU A 76 4.03 20.42 -23.24
C LEU A 76 2.82 19.51 -23.05
N VAL A 77 1.91 19.87 -22.12
CA VAL A 77 0.63 19.16 -21.95
C VAL A 77 -0.24 19.25 -23.22
N ASN A 78 -0.10 20.31 -24.00
CA ASN A 78 -0.85 20.49 -25.26
C ASN A 78 -0.15 19.85 -26.47
N CYS A 79 1.12 19.46 -26.36
CA CYS A 79 1.81 18.67 -27.37
C CYS A 79 1.36 17.21 -27.32
N ASP A 80 0.91 16.67 -28.45
CA ASP A 80 0.39 15.28 -28.53
C ASP A 80 1.51 14.22 -28.49
N SER A 81 2.68 14.52 -29.05
CA SER A 81 3.86 13.66 -29.04
C SER A 81 5.01 14.27 -28.24
N LEU A 82 5.66 13.44 -27.42
CA LEU A 82 6.92 13.77 -26.76
C LEU A 82 7.96 12.72 -27.16
N GLU A 83 9.11 13.20 -27.62
CA GLU A 83 10.24 12.37 -28.02
C GLU A 83 11.39 12.60 -27.04
N LEU A 84 11.90 11.50 -26.48
CA LEU A 84 12.86 11.53 -25.38
C LEU A 84 13.99 10.53 -25.66
N GLU A 85 15.21 10.95 -25.38
CA GLU A 85 16.36 10.08 -25.13
C GLU A 85 16.39 9.76 -23.64
N LEU A 86 16.33 8.48 -23.31
CA LEU A 86 16.30 7.91 -21.97
C LEU A 86 17.67 7.27 -21.69
N ARG A 87 18.42 7.81 -20.73
CA ARG A 87 19.64 7.16 -20.20
C ARG A 87 19.34 6.55 -18.85
N HIS A 88 19.54 5.24 -18.74
CA HIS A 88 19.06 4.46 -17.61
C HIS A 88 19.91 3.22 -17.39
N LEU A 89 19.83 2.63 -16.20
CA LEU A 89 20.59 1.43 -15.88
C LEU A 89 19.75 0.19 -16.17
N VAL A 90 20.29 -0.71 -16.99
CA VAL A 90 19.66 -1.98 -17.40
C VAL A 90 20.63 -3.13 -17.16
N THR A 91 20.07 -4.31 -16.89
CA THR A 91 20.86 -5.53 -16.71
C THR A 91 21.21 -6.12 -18.07
N ASP A 92 22.50 -6.39 -18.29
CA ASP A 92 23.00 -7.06 -19.49
C ASP A 92 22.77 -8.57 -19.45
N THR A 93 23.17 -9.28 -20.52
CA THR A 93 23.04 -10.74 -20.61
C THR A 93 23.89 -11.51 -19.61
N LEU A 94 24.86 -10.86 -18.98
CA LEU A 94 25.74 -11.44 -17.96
C LEU A 94 25.24 -11.15 -16.53
N GLY A 95 24.11 -10.45 -16.38
CA GLY A 95 23.54 -10.09 -15.08
C GLY A 95 24.12 -8.81 -14.46
N HIS A 96 24.91 -8.04 -15.21
CA HIS A 96 25.53 -6.80 -14.73
C HIS A 96 24.71 -5.57 -15.10
N LEU A 97 24.62 -4.63 -14.16
CA LEU A 97 23.92 -3.37 -14.36
C LEU A 97 24.79 -2.38 -15.15
N VAL A 98 24.36 -1.99 -16.34
CA VAL A 98 25.08 -1.09 -17.25
C VAL A 98 24.21 0.08 -17.69
N GLU A 99 24.82 1.22 -18.04
CA GLU A 99 24.08 2.34 -18.63
C GLU A 99 23.67 2.00 -20.07
N GLY A 100 22.36 1.97 -20.31
CA GLY A 100 21.73 1.88 -21.62
C GLY A 100 21.14 3.23 -22.06
N VAL A 101 20.99 3.39 -23.37
CA VAL A 101 20.35 4.56 -23.99
C VAL A 101 19.24 4.08 -24.90
N ASP A 102 18.02 4.53 -24.63
CA ASP A 102 16.83 4.23 -25.44
C ASP A 102 16.19 5.51 -25.95
N THR A 103 15.62 5.47 -27.15
CA THR A 103 14.80 6.56 -27.68
C THR A 103 13.34 6.16 -27.61
N ILE A 104 12.53 6.95 -26.91
CA ILE A 104 11.10 6.68 -26.72
C ILE A 104 10.23 7.80 -27.32
N GLN A 105 9.10 7.40 -27.91
CA GLN A 105 8.07 8.30 -28.42
C GLN A 105 6.78 8.07 -27.64
N LEU A 106 6.23 9.13 -27.08
CA LEU A 106 5.09 9.10 -26.18
C LEU A 106 3.91 9.89 -26.75
N PHE A 107 2.81 9.19 -27.01
CA PHE A 107 1.58 9.78 -27.52
C PHE A 107 0.51 9.87 -26.44
N ALA A 108 -0.09 11.06 -26.28
CA ALA A 108 -1.24 11.21 -25.41
C ALA A 108 -2.42 10.39 -25.96
N LYS A 109 -3.05 9.57 -25.10
CA LYS A 109 -4.19 8.73 -25.50
C LYS A 109 -5.35 9.51 -26.12
N ILE A 110 -5.57 10.75 -25.67
CA ILE A 110 -6.57 11.68 -26.22
C ILE A 110 -5.84 12.90 -26.80
N PRO A 111 -5.85 13.08 -28.14
CA PRO A 111 -5.25 14.22 -28.81
C PRO A 111 -5.81 15.57 -28.33
N TYR A 112 -4.99 16.62 -28.42
CA TYR A 112 -5.33 17.98 -28.03
C TYR A 112 -6.61 18.49 -28.71
N GLU A 113 -6.75 18.26 -30.02
CA GLU A 113 -7.94 18.69 -30.78
C GLU A 113 -9.24 18.07 -30.23
N LYS A 114 -9.20 16.79 -29.83
CA LYS A 114 -10.37 16.12 -29.23
C LYS A 114 -10.69 16.69 -27.85
N ARG A 115 -9.67 16.99 -27.04
CA ARG A 115 -9.86 17.63 -25.72
C ARG A 115 -10.45 19.03 -25.86
N LEU A 116 -9.98 19.82 -26.82
CA LEU A 116 -10.50 21.15 -27.10
C LEU A 116 -11.97 21.10 -27.54
N LYS A 117 -12.31 20.21 -28.48
CA LYS A 117 -13.70 19.98 -28.91
C LYS A 117 -14.60 19.53 -27.76
N ALA A 118 -14.11 18.68 -26.85
CA ALA A 118 -14.87 18.27 -25.67
C ALA A 118 -15.15 19.47 -24.73
N LYS A 119 -14.11 20.26 -24.39
CA LYS A 119 -14.26 21.47 -23.57
C LYS A 119 -15.26 22.46 -24.17
N LEU A 120 -15.17 22.73 -25.48
CA LEU A 120 -16.10 23.63 -26.17
C LEU A 120 -17.55 23.11 -26.13
N LYS A 121 -17.76 21.81 -26.33
CA LYS A 121 -19.09 21.19 -26.23
C LYS A 121 -19.66 21.29 -24.82
N ASP A 122 -18.84 21.13 -23.79
CA ASP A 122 -19.31 21.20 -22.40
C ASP A 122 -19.65 22.65 -22.00
N LEU A 123 -18.87 23.64 -22.45
CA LEU A 123 -19.22 25.05 -22.34
C LEU A 123 -20.54 25.38 -23.07
N GLU A 124 -20.72 24.91 -24.31
CA GLU A 124 -21.94 25.15 -25.07
C GLU A 124 -23.18 24.54 -24.39
N LYS A 125 -23.06 23.30 -23.87
CA LYS A 125 -24.13 22.67 -23.08
C LYS A 125 -24.45 23.47 -21.83
N TRP A 126 -23.44 23.97 -21.13
CA TRP A 126 -23.62 24.79 -19.94
C TRP A 126 -24.36 26.09 -20.26
N HIS A 127 -23.94 26.82 -21.30
CA HIS A 127 -24.63 28.04 -21.76
C HIS A 127 -26.09 27.77 -22.11
N LYS A 128 -26.38 26.72 -22.89
CA LYS A 128 -27.76 26.33 -23.23
C LYS A 128 -28.61 26.00 -21.99
N ALA A 129 -28.00 25.38 -20.97
CA ALA A 129 -28.69 25.08 -19.72
C ALA A 129 -29.02 26.37 -18.94
N GLN A 130 -28.09 27.34 -18.88
CA GLN A 130 -28.32 28.62 -18.22
C GLN A 130 -29.37 29.48 -18.96
N ASP A 131 -29.34 29.52 -20.30
CA ASP A 131 -30.36 30.21 -21.10
C ASP A 131 -31.76 29.64 -20.86
N LYS A 132 -31.87 28.32 -20.70
CA LYS A 132 -33.13 27.65 -20.37
C LYS A 132 -33.63 28.04 -18.99
N LYS A 133 -32.76 28.12 -17.98
CA LYS A 133 -33.11 28.61 -16.63
C LYS A 133 -33.57 30.06 -16.67
N LYS A 134 -32.85 30.92 -17.39
CA LYS A 134 -33.19 32.33 -17.59
C LYS A 134 -34.58 32.50 -18.21
N ARG A 135 -34.91 31.73 -19.26
CA ARG A 135 -36.25 31.74 -19.89
C ARG A 135 -37.38 31.29 -18.95
N LYS A 136 -37.07 30.44 -17.96
CA LYS A 136 -38.02 29.94 -16.97
C LYS A 136 -38.15 30.83 -15.73
N GLY A 137 -37.37 31.91 -15.62
CA GLY A 137 -37.32 32.73 -14.41
C GLY A 137 -36.65 32.05 -13.22
N GLU A 138 -35.88 30.99 -13.45
CA GLU A 138 -35.10 30.31 -12.40
C GLU A 138 -33.76 31.03 -12.17
N PRO A 139 -33.16 30.93 -10.96
CA PRO A 139 -31.81 31.43 -10.70
C PRO A 139 -30.79 30.81 -11.67
N TYR A 140 -29.92 31.64 -12.24
CA TYR A 140 -28.92 31.24 -13.23
C TYR A 140 -27.54 31.80 -12.88
N ASP A 141 -26.50 31.13 -13.34
CA ASP A 141 -25.11 31.47 -13.09
C ASP A 141 -24.48 32.15 -14.31
N SER A 142 -23.66 33.19 -14.09
CA SER A 142 -22.98 33.93 -15.16
C SER A 142 -21.60 33.38 -15.51
N ILE A 143 -21.01 32.58 -14.62
CA ILE A 143 -19.64 32.05 -14.75
C ILE A 143 -19.72 30.53 -14.78
N PRO A 144 -19.02 29.86 -15.72
CA PRO A 144 -18.98 28.41 -15.75
C PRO A 144 -18.38 27.84 -14.46
N PRO A 145 -18.82 26.64 -14.03
CA PRO A 145 -18.26 25.99 -12.86
C PRO A 145 -16.77 25.73 -13.08
N ILE A 146 -15.96 26.11 -12.10
CA ILE A 146 -14.53 25.82 -12.08
C ILE A 146 -14.34 24.36 -11.68
N GLU A 147 -13.48 23.64 -12.40
CA GLU A 147 -13.09 22.28 -12.01
C GLU A 147 -12.25 22.37 -10.74
N LEU A 148 -12.71 21.73 -9.67
CA LEU A 148 -11.99 21.70 -8.40
C LEU A 148 -11.02 20.53 -8.36
N LEU A 149 -9.91 20.74 -7.65
CA LEU A 149 -8.95 19.69 -7.33
C LEU A 149 -9.66 18.56 -6.59
N LYS A 150 -9.49 17.32 -7.07
CA LYS A 150 -10.09 16.14 -6.47
C LYS A 150 -9.06 15.41 -5.63
N TYR A 151 -9.44 15.11 -4.40
CA TYR A 151 -8.64 14.30 -3.50
C TYR A 151 -9.55 13.36 -2.70
N SER A 152 -8.96 12.28 -2.21
CA SER A 152 -9.61 11.32 -1.33
C SER A 152 -8.94 11.39 0.04
N VAL A 153 -9.76 11.34 1.08
CA VAL A 153 -9.28 11.24 2.46
C VAL A 153 -9.63 9.87 3.00
N LYS A 154 -8.63 9.17 3.54
CA LYS A 154 -8.78 7.88 4.21
C LYS A 154 -8.53 8.02 5.70
N GLY A 155 -9.25 7.25 6.50
CA GLY A 155 -9.11 7.24 7.97
C GLY A 155 -10.14 8.08 8.72
N THR A 156 -11.38 8.16 8.23
CA THR A 156 -12.48 8.87 8.92
C THR A 156 -12.89 8.19 10.23
N ASP A 157 -12.87 6.86 10.28
CA ASP A 157 -12.96 6.07 11.50
C ASP A 157 -11.55 5.64 11.92
N LEU A 158 -10.97 6.40 12.83
CA LEU A 158 -9.55 6.33 13.13
C LEU A 158 -9.28 5.44 14.35
N ASP A 159 -8.24 4.61 14.25
CA ASP A 159 -7.64 3.97 15.42
C ASP A 159 -6.59 4.92 16.02
N PRO A 160 -6.42 5.01 17.36
CA PRO A 160 -5.56 6.03 17.97
C PRO A 160 -4.10 6.06 17.47
N ASP A 161 -3.59 4.94 16.96
CA ASP A 161 -2.24 4.79 16.42
C ASP A 161 -2.14 4.98 14.90
N LYS A 162 -3.25 5.32 14.23
CA LYS A 162 -3.30 5.58 12.79
C LYS A 162 -3.41 7.07 12.51
N ASN A 163 -3.09 7.43 11.27
CA ASN A 163 -3.18 8.80 10.77
C ASN A 163 -4.14 8.89 9.59
N VAL A 164 -4.53 10.12 9.28
CA VAL A 164 -5.40 10.41 8.13
C VAL A 164 -4.53 10.61 6.90
N GLU A 165 -4.87 9.94 5.81
CA GLU A 165 -4.11 10.01 4.55
C GLU A 165 -4.91 10.78 3.49
N PHE A 166 -4.24 11.74 2.86
CA PHE A 166 -4.76 12.51 1.73
C PHE A 166 -4.11 12.00 0.44
N ALA A 167 -4.94 11.56 -0.49
CA ALA A 167 -4.53 11.12 -1.82
C ALA A 167 -5.07 12.06 -2.89
N PHE A 168 -4.17 12.77 -3.56
CA PHE A 168 -4.49 13.73 -4.63
C PHE A 168 -4.42 13.05 -6.00
N ASN A 169 -5.24 13.55 -6.93
CA ASN A 169 -5.20 13.07 -8.32
C ASN A 169 -4.12 13.77 -9.16
N THR A 170 -3.63 14.93 -8.72
CA THR A 170 -2.53 15.70 -9.32
C THR A 170 -1.57 16.16 -8.21
N PRO A 171 -0.26 16.32 -8.52
CA PRO A 171 0.70 16.80 -7.53
C PRO A 171 0.38 18.21 -7.04
N LEU A 172 0.58 18.46 -5.75
CA LEU A 172 0.46 19.80 -5.19
C LEU A 172 1.68 20.64 -5.52
N LYS A 173 1.44 21.91 -5.82
CA LYS A 173 2.48 22.93 -5.95
C LYS A 173 2.79 23.57 -4.60
N HIS A 174 1.76 23.90 -3.84
CA HIS A 174 1.87 24.37 -2.46
C HIS A 174 0.59 24.07 -1.68
N PHE A 175 0.71 24.14 -0.36
CA PHE A 175 -0.42 24.07 0.55
C PHE A 175 -0.25 25.07 1.69
N HIS A 176 -1.37 25.57 2.20
CA HIS A 176 -1.45 26.63 3.20
C HIS A 176 -1.97 26.08 4.53
N LEU A 177 -1.08 25.86 5.49
CA LEU A 177 -1.41 25.31 6.82
C LEU A 177 -2.23 26.28 7.67
N ASP A 178 -2.07 27.58 7.45
CA ASP A 178 -2.80 28.66 8.14
C ASP A 178 -4.31 28.66 7.87
N LYS A 179 -4.73 27.98 6.80
CA LYS A 179 -6.13 27.83 6.38
C LYS A 179 -6.71 26.46 6.70
N MET A 180 -5.96 25.65 7.44
CA MET A 180 -6.38 24.33 7.92
C MET A 180 -6.62 24.43 9.43
N HIS A 181 -7.82 24.08 9.87
CA HIS A 181 -8.16 24.08 11.28
C HIS A 181 -8.63 22.70 11.71
N LEU A 182 -8.06 22.22 12.81
CA LEU A 182 -8.48 20.99 13.45
C LEU A 182 -9.15 21.33 14.78
N TYR A 183 -10.39 20.88 14.93
CA TYR A 183 -11.11 21.01 16.17
C TYR A 183 -11.36 19.65 16.80
N SER A 184 -11.23 19.52 18.11
CA SER A 184 -11.61 18.34 18.88
C SER A 184 -12.81 18.63 19.77
N LYS A 185 -13.62 17.58 19.99
CA LYS A 185 -14.76 17.60 20.87
C LYS A 185 -14.66 16.41 21.83
N PRO A 186 -14.39 16.67 23.13
CA PRO A 186 -14.38 15.64 24.15
C PRO A 186 -15.73 14.92 24.28
N PRO A 187 -15.73 13.63 24.63
CA PRO A 187 -16.98 12.94 24.97
C PRO A 187 -17.59 13.63 26.20
N LYS A 188 -18.89 13.96 26.11
CA LYS A 188 -19.70 14.69 27.12
C LYS A 188 -19.53 16.21 27.14
N ASP A 189 -18.67 16.78 26.31
CA ASP A 189 -18.64 18.23 26.07
C ASP A 189 -19.41 18.56 24.78
N SER A 190 -19.94 19.79 24.71
CA SER A 190 -20.59 20.35 23.53
C SER A 190 -19.68 21.33 22.77
N LEU A 191 -18.61 21.80 23.40
CA LEU A 191 -17.68 22.77 22.81
C LEU A 191 -16.59 22.10 21.97
N TRP A 192 -16.12 22.84 20.96
CA TRP A 192 -15.03 22.47 20.08
C TRP A 192 -13.77 23.23 20.49
N TYR A 193 -12.64 22.54 20.59
CA TYR A 193 -11.35 23.11 20.96
C TYR A 193 -10.36 22.96 19.81
N GLU A 194 -9.58 24.00 19.52
CA GLU A 194 -8.56 23.94 18.47
C GLU A 194 -7.39 23.06 18.90
N GLU A 195 -6.97 22.14 18.02
CA GLU A 195 -5.87 21.20 18.24
C GLU A 195 -4.73 21.43 17.26
N LYS A 196 -3.52 21.08 17.69
CA LYS A 196 -2.34 21.14 16.84
C LYS A 196 -2.29 19.93 15.91
N PHE A 197 -1.75 20.15 14.71
CA PHE A 197 -1.55 19.09 13.73
C PHE A 197 -0.25 19.29 12.95
N LYS A 198 0.14 18.25 12.23
CA LYS A 198 1.19 18.27 11.20
C LYS A 198 0.63 17.71 9.91
N PHE A 199 1.09 18.23 8.79
CA PHE A 199 0.73 17.76 7.46
C PHE A 199 2.02 17.55 6.68
N ASP A 200 2.40 16.27 6.53
CA ASP A 200 3.68 15.86 5.97
C ASP A 200 3.45 15.28 4.57
N GLN A 201 4.32 15.63 3.63
CA GLN A 201 4.32 15.05 2.29
C GLN A 201 5.08 13.73 2.28
N ASN A 202 4.44 12.64 1.81
CA ASN A 202 5.09 11.33 1.66
C ASN A 202 5.55 11.12 0.22
N THR A 203 4.66 11.37 -0.74
CA THR A 203 4.93 11.37 -2.18
C THR A 203 4.29 12.62 -2.80
N PRO A 204 4.54 12.94 -4.07
CA PRO A 204 3.85 14.05 -4.74
C PRO A 204 2.32 13.99 -4.66
N LEU A 205 1.75 12.78 -4.55
CA LEU A 205 0.30 12.54 -4.52
C LEU A 205 -0.24 12.11 -3.14
N LEU A 206 0.61 11.70 -2.21
CA LEU A 206 0.21 11.18 -0.90
C LEU A 206 0.77 12.04 0.24
N TYR A 207 -0.11 12.44 1.14
CA TYR A 207 0.20 13.27 2.31
C TYR A 207 -0.41 12.64 3.56
N THR A 208 0.31 12.75 4.68
CA THR A 208 -0.14 12.26 5.98
C THR A 208 -0.50 13.44 6.87
N PHE A 209 -1.74 13.45 7.36
CA PHE A 209 -2.21 14.37 8.39
C PHE A 209 -2.10 13.70 9.77
N ARG A 210 -1.30 14.30 10.65
CA ARG A 210 -0.95 13.77 11.98
C ARG A 210 -1.45 14.72 13.07
N ALA A 211 -2.08 14.16 14.09
CA ALA A 211 -2.48 14.89 15.29
C ALA A 211 -2.37 13.95 16.50
N GLU A 212 -2.47 14.51 17.70
CA GLU A 212 -2.55 13.72 18.94
C GLU A 212 -3.99 13.23 19.12
N TRP A 213 -4.30 12.08 18.51
CA TRP A 213 -5.63 11.48 18.55
C TRP A 213 -5.95 10.95 19.94
N LYS A 214 -7.02 11.47 20.54
CA LYS A 214 -7.52 11.08 21.86
C LYS A 214 -8.65 10.05 21.67
N PRO A 215 -8.58 8.88 22.30
CA PRO A 215 -9.63 7.86 22.19
C PRO A 215 -11.01 8.39 22.61
N GLY A 216 -12.04 8.06 21.84
CA GLY A 216 -13.43 8.47 22.09
C GLY A 216 -13.77 9.92 21.77
N TYR A 217 -12.81 10.70 21.25
CA TYR A 217 -13.05 12.08 20.82
C TYR A 217 -13.58 12.13 19.39
N GLU A 218 -14.37 13.16 19.10
CA GLU A 218 -14.76 13.54 17.75
C GLU A 218 -13.90 14.72 17.30
N TYR A 219 -13.49 14.71 16.04
CA TYR A 219 -12.69 15.78 15.45
C TYR A 219 -13.39 16.33 14.21
N SER A 220 -13.20 17.61 13.96
CA SER A 220 -13.64 18.28 12.74
C SER A 220 -12.44 18.92 12.09
N LEU A 221 -12.07 18.42 10.91
CA LEU A 221 -11.07 19.03 10.05
C LEU A 221 -11.77 19.98 9.08
N GLU A 222 -11.48 21.26 9.20
CA GLU A 222 -12.02 22.32 8.36
C GLU A 222 -10.92 22.85 7.44
N LEU A 223 -11.19 22.80 6.14
CA LEU A 223 -10.28 23.20 5.08
C LEU A 223 -10.95 24.28 4.24
N ASP A 224 -10.27 25.41 4.05
CA ASP A 224 -10.72 26.45 3.14
C ASP A 224 -10.45 26.09 1.65
N SER A 225 -11.11 26.82 0.77
CA SER A 225 -11.06 26.77 -0.70
C SER A 225 -9.70 27.05 -1.35
N LEU A 226 -8.70 27.47 -0.58
CA LEU A 226 -7.36 27.80 -1.07
C LEU A 226 -6.27 27.06 -0.30
N VAL A 227 -6.63 26.01 0.44
CA VAL A 227 -5.66 25.21 1.19
C VAL A 227 -4.72 24.47 0.26
N PHE A 228 -5.24 23.86 -0.81
CA PHE A 228 -4.47 23.05 -1.75
C PHE A 228 -4.53 23.65 -3.15
N GLU A 229 -3.35 23.87 -3.75
CA GLU A 229 -3.17 24.24 -5.15
C GLU A 229 -2.30 23.21 -5.85
N ASP A 230 -2.76 22.69 -6.99
CA ASP A 230 -1.98 21.76 -7.80
C ASP A 230 -0.98 22.44 -8.74
N ILE A 231 -0.11 21.64 -9.37
CA ILE A 231 0.88 22.13 -10.34
C ILE A 231 0.27 22.82 -11.57
N TYR A 232 -1.04 22.75 -11.78
CA TYR A 232 -1.78 23.40 -12.86
C TYR A 232 -2.57 24.64 -12.40
N GLY A 233 -2.49 25.01 -11.11
CA GLY A 233 -3.21 26.15 -10.53
C GLY A 233 -4.67 25.83 -10.17
N THR A 234 -5.03 24.54 -10.07
CA THR A 234 -6.37 24.11 -9.67
C THR A 234 -6.46 24.04 -8.16
N CYS A 235 -7.42 24.76 -7.58
CA CYS A 235 -7.63 24.75 -6.13
C CYS A 235 -8.68 23.72 -5.69
N ALA A 236 -8.53 23.20 -4.48
CA ALA A 236 -9.55 22.40 -3.82
C ALA A 236 -10.70 23.28 -3.31
N GLY A 237 -11.94 22.80 -3.34
CA GLY A 237 -13.05 23.52 -2.69
C GLY A 237 -12.97 23.47 -1.16
N PRO A 238 -13.74 24.33 -0.45
CA PRO A 238 -13.82 24.28 0.99
C PRO A 238 -14.45 22.95 1.42
N SER A 239 -13.96 22.37 2.52
CA SER A 239 -14.46 21.08 3.01
C SER A 239 -14.44 21.01 4.53
N LYS A 240 -15.42 20.32 5.09
CA LYS A 240 -15.51 20.00 6.52
C LYS A 240 -15.65 18.50 6.66
N GLN A 241 -14.69 17.88 7.33
CA GLN A 241 -14.60 16.43 7.48
C GLN A 241 -14.67 16.07 8.96
N GLY A 242 -15.65 15.24 9.32
CA GLY A 242 -15.74 14.64 10.65
C GLY A 242 -14.84 13.41 10.74
N LEU A 243 -14.01 13.35 11.78
CA LEU A 243 -13.17 12.20 12.10
C LEU A 243 -13.59 11.70 13.49
N LYS A 244 -13.74 10.38 13.64
CA LYS A 244 -14.08 9.79 14.92
C LYS A 244 -13.00 8.82 15.35
N VAL A 245 -12.44 9.05 16.53
CA VAL A 245 -11.47 8.14 17.14
C VAL A 245 -12.24 7.17 18.02
N LYS A 246 -12.08 5.87 17.78
CA LYS A 246 -12.79 4.86 18.59
C LYS A 246 -12.30 4.87 20.04
N ASP A 247 -13.18 4.41 20.92
CA ASP A 247 -12.89 4.32 22.35
C ASP A 247 -11.93 3.15 22.63
N LEU A 248 -11.13 3.26 23.70
CA LEU A 248 -10.20 2.22 24.15
C LEU A 248 -10.92 0.91 24.44
N ASN A 249 -12.15 0.97 24.94
CA ASN A 249 -12.95 -0.21 25.27
C ASN A 249 -13.32 -1.06 24.05
N GLN A 250 -13.10 -0.57 22.83
CA GLN A 250 -13.36 -1.32 21.60
C GLN A 250 -12.16 -2.18 21.17
N TYR A 251 -11.00 -2.02 21.81
CA TYR A 251 -9.77 -2.67 21.43
C TYR A 251 -9.30 -3.72 22.45
N ALA A 252 -8.39 -4.57 22.00
CA ALA A 252 -7.62 -5.50 22.81
C ALA A 252 -6.15 -5.09 22.84
N THR A 253 -5.44 -5.52 23.89
CA THR A 253 -3.97 -5.50 23.96
C THR A 253 -3.46 -6.93 23.88
N ILE A 254 -2.48 -7.19 23.03
CA ILE A 254 -1.82 -8.49 22.92
C ILE A 254 -0.37 -8.34 23.32
N MET A 255 0.07 -9.10 24.32
CA MET A 255 1.43 -9.11 24.83
C MET A 255 2.03 -10.51 24.71
N PHE A 256 3.26 -10.58 24.23
CA PHE A 256 4.04 -11.81 24.18
C PHE A 256 5.42 -11.59 24.79
N THR A 257 5.88 -12.58 25.54
CA THR A 257 7.29 -12.70 25.95
C THR A 257 7.91 -13.86 25.17
N ILE A 258 8.91 -13.56 24.35
CA ILE A 258 9.57 -14.52 23.47
C ILE A 258 10.83 -15.06 24.15
N ASN A 259 10.82 -16.34 24.47
CA ASN A 259 11.95 -17.02 25.09
C ASN A 259 12.85 -17.67 24.03
N GLY A 260 14.16 -17.68 24.30
CA GLY A 260 15.15 -18.36 23.46
C GLY A 260 15.58 -17.60 22.21
N MET A 261 15.23 -16.30 22.11
CA MET A 261 15.65 -15.39 21.05
C MET A 261 16.34 -14.12 21.59
N GLU A 262 16.77 -14.13 22.85
CA GLU A 262 17.47 -12.99 23.48
C GLU A 262 18.73 -12.62 22.69
N GLY A 263 18.89 -11.32 22.41
CA GLY A 263 20.05 -10.80 21.67
C GLY A 263 19.96 -10.97 20.15
N LYS A 264 18.88 -11.55 19.61
CA LYS A 264 18.59 -11.53 18.17
C LYS A 264 17.64 -10.39 17.83
N ASN A 265 17.81 -9.79 16.66
CA ASN A 265 16.82 -8.87 16.11
C ASN A 265 15.65 -9.71 15.60
N VAL A 266 14.50 -9.59 16.24
CA VAL A 266 13.30 -10.29 15.82
C VAL A 266 12.19 -9.32 15.50
N VAL A 267 11.42 -9.68 14.48
CA VAL A 267 10.29 -8.91 14.03
C VAL A 267 9.04 -9.77 14.14
N CYS A 268 8.10 -9.29 14.95
CA CYS A 268 6.89 -9.99 15.31
C CYS A 268 5.70 -9.33 14.64
N GLN A 269 4.95 -10.12 13.88
CA GLN A 269 3.83 -9.69 13.09
C GLN A 269 2.55 -10.36 13.58
N LEU A 270 1.56 -9.53 13.88
CA LEU A 270 0.19 -9.97 14.12
C LEU A 270 -0.52 -10.09 12.77
N LEU A 271 -0.91 -11.31 12.41
CA LEU A 271 -1.53 -11.65 11.13
C LEU A 271 -3.04 -11.79 11.27
N ASN A 272 -3.77 -11.42 10.21
CA ASN A 272 -5.19 -11.77 10.08
C ASN A 272 -5.39 -13.20 9.57
N THR A 273 -6.65 -13.61 9.42
CA THR A 273 -7.04 -14.94 8.91
C THR A 273 -6.62 -15.21 7.46
N SER A 274 -6.16 -14.19 6.72
CA SER A 274 -5.67 -14.30 5.34
C SER A 274 -4.13 -14.35 5.25
N ASP A 275 -3.41 -14.54 6.37
CA ASP A 275 -1.94 -14.55 6.45
C ASP A 275 -1.30 -13.19 6.12
N ASN A 276 -2.07 -12.09 6.20
CA ASN A 276 -1.58 -10.73 5.97
C ASN A 276 -1.24 -10.05 7.31
N PRO A 277 -0.08 -9.38 7.42
CA PRO A 277 0.29 -8.64 8.63
C PRO A 277 -0.62 -7.42 8.82
N VAL A 278 -1.09 -7.24 10.06
CA VAL A 278 -1.96 -6.14 10.49
C VAL A 278 -1.20 -5.17 11.40
N LYS A 279 -0.33 -5.70 12.25
CA LYS A 279 0.60 -4.93 13.09
C LYS A 279 1.95 -5.62 13.15
N GLU A 280 3.00 -4.85 13.38
CA GLU A 280 4.37 -5.34 13.48
C GLU A 280 5.11 -4.63 14.62
N VAL A 281 5.96 -5.36 15.33
CA VAL A 281 6.83 -4.85 16.39
C VAL A 281 8.20 -5.47 16.24
N LYS A 282 9.25 -4.64 16.29
CA LYS A 282 10.64 -5.07 16.32
C LYS A 282 11.11 -5.11 17.77
N THR A 283 11.82 -6.16 18.17
CA THR A 283 12.34 -6.32 19.53
C THR A 283 13.68 -7.09 19.52
N THR A 284 14.50 -6.81 20.53
CA THR A 284 15.74 -7.53 20.86
C THR A 284 15.73 -8.13 22.27
N ASP A 285 14.81 -7.67 23.12
CA ASP A 285 14.62 -8.10 24.51
C ASP A 285 13.54 -9.19 24.65
N GLY A 286 12.88 -9.56 23.55
CA GLY A 286 11.85 -10.58 23.50
C GLY A 286 10.46 -10.11 23.93
N ASN A 287 10.29 -8.84 24.32
CA ASN A 287 9.00 -8.30 24.70
C ASN A 287 8.26 -7.72 23.48
N VAL A 288 7.05 -8.20 23.24
CA VAL A 288 6.21 -7.78 22.10
C VAL A 288 4.86 -7.32 22.61
N GLN A 289 4.44 -6.12 22.21
CA GLN A 289 3.17 -5.55 22.63
C GLN A 289 2.45 -4.93 21.42
N PHE A 290 1.24 -5.41 21.15
CA PHE A 290 0.35 -4.86 20.14
C PHE A 290 -0.81 -4.14 20.83
N TYR A 291 -0.80 -2.82 20.76
CA TYR A 291 -1.90 -1.97 21.25
C TYR A 291 -2.99 -1.79 20.18
N TYR A 292 -4.17 -1.35 20.60
CA TYR A 292 -5.30 -0.99 19.71
C TYR A 292 -5.65 -2.10 18.71
N VAL A 293 -5.69 -3.35 19.16
CA VAL A 293 -6.04 -4.49 18.29
C VAL A 293 -7.56 -4.60 18.20
N ALA A 294 -8.11 -4.49 17.00
CA ALA A 294 -9.55 -4.65 16.81
C ALA A 294 -10.01 -6.09 17.15
N PRO A 295 -11.22 -6.31 17.70
CA PRO A 295 -11.71 -7.65 18.02
C PRO A 295 -11.74 -8.55 16.78
N GLY A 296 -11.29 -9.79 16.92
CA GLY A 296 -11.12 -10.70 15.80
C GLY A 296 -10.23 -11.89 16.11
N THR A 297 -10.02 -12.75 15.12
CA THR A 297 -9.07 -13.87 15.23
C THR A 297 -7.76 -13.51 14.54
N TYR A 298 -6.66 -13.64 15.27
CA TYR A 298 -5.32 -13.33 14.80
C TYR A 298 -4.39 -14.52 14.96
N TYR A 299 -3.25 -14.44 14.27
CA TYR A 299 -2.15 -15.37 14.35
C TYR A 299 -0.86 -14.59 14.56
N LEU A 300 0.15 -15.20 15.16
CA LEU A 300 1.44 -14.56 15.36
C LEU A 300 2.50 -15.23 14.48
N ARG A 301 3.24 -14.40 13.75
CA ARG A 301 4.44 -14.79 13.00
C ARG A 301 5.63 -14.01 13.52
N LEU A 302 6.77 -14.67 13.63
CA LEU A 302 8.04 -14.06 13.96
C LEU A 302 9.04 -14.42 12.88
N TYR A 303 9.85 -13.45 12.46
CA TYR A 303 11.06 -13.73 11.69
C TYR A 303 12.29 -13.13 12.37
N VAL A 304 13.42 -13.79 12.18
CA VAL A 304 14.72 -13.30 12.66
C VAL A 304 15.33 -12.45 11.57
N ASP A 305 15.49 -11.16 11.85
CA ASP A 305 16.03 -10.15 10.93
C ASP A 305 17.56 -10.12 11.10
N GLU A 306 18.25 -10.96 10.33
CA GLU A 306 19.69 -11.20 10.50
C GLU A 306 20.53 -9.99 10.05
N ASN A 307 20.02 -9.21 9.10
CA ASN A 307 20.70 -8.02 8.59
C ASN A 307 20.20 -6.69 9.17
N ASN A 308 19.20 -6.75 10.08
CA ASN A 308 18.61 -5.60 10.76
C ASN A 308 17.97 -4.57 9.82
N ASN A 309 17.47 -5.00 8.65
CA ASN A 309 16.82 -4.10 7.69
C ASN A 309 15.32 -3.92 7.98
N GLY A 310 14.76 -4.72 8.89
CA GLY A 310 13.35 -4.68 9.28
C GLY A 310 12.39 -5.29 8.29
N MET A 311 12.87 -6.09 7.35
CA MET A 311 12.09 -6.77 6.33
C MET A 311 12.50 -8.24 6.33
N TRP A 312 11.55 -9.13 6.08
CA TRP A 312 11.91 -10.52 5.90
C TRP A 312 12.62 -10.72 4.56
N ASP A 313 13.83 -11.26 4.60
CA ASP A 313 14.62 -11.55 3.41
C ASP A 313 14.53 -13.02 2.96
N THR A 314 14.34 -13.20 1.65
CA THR A 314 14.44 -14.52 1.02
C THR A 314 15.90 -14.97 0.86
N GLY A 315 16.09 -16.23 0.48
CA GLY A 315 17.42 -16.79 0.22
C GLY A 315 17.98 -16.36 -1.14
N VAL A 316 19.29 -16.55 -1.31
CA VAL A 316 20.04 -16.33 -2.56
C VAL A 316 20.67 -17.65 -2.95
N PHE A 317 20.24 -18.22 -4.07
CA PHE A 317 20.66 -19.55 -4.50
C PHE A 317 22.15 -19.56 -4.89
N ALA A 318 22.60 -18.53 -5.61
CA ALA A 318 23.99 -18.40 -6.06
C ALA A 318 25.01 -18.34 -4.91
N GLU A 319 24.61 -17.77 -3.78
CA GLU A 319 25.44 -17.63 -2.56
C GLU A 319 25.24 -18.80 -1.58
N GLY A 320 24.28 -19.70 -1.84
CA GLY A 320 23.86 -20.73 -0.89
C GLY A 320 23.19 -20.18 0.37
N ARG A 321 22.78 -18.91 0.37
CA ARG A 321 22.16 -18.23 1.51
C ARG A 321 20.70 -18.66 1.64
N GLN A 322 20.32 -19.16 2.81
CA GLN A 322 18.94 -19.52 3.11
C GLN A 322 18.09 -18.28 3.40
N PRO A 323 16.76 -18.35 3.22
CA PRO A 323 15.85 -17.31 3.68
C PRO A 323 15.92 -17.17 5.20
N GLU A 324 15.58 -15.98 5.68
CA GLU A 324 15.54 -15.71 7.11
C GLU A 324 14.57 -16.65 7.84
N PRO A 325 14.95 -17.17 9.02
CA PRO A 325 14.10 -18.09 9.77
C PRO A 325 12.75 -17.46 10.16
N VAL A 326 11.66 -18.18 9.86
CA VAL A 326 10.30 -17.78 10.21
C VAL A 326 9.67 -18.81 11.15
N TYR A 327 9.04 -18.32 12.20
CA TYR A 327 8.33 -19.10 13.20
C TYR A 327 6.88 -18.65 13.30
N TYR A 328 6.00 -19.61 13.60
CA TYR A 328 4.57 -19.35 13.80
C TYR A 328 4.13 -19.81 15.19
N TYR A 329 3.38 -18.95 15.87
CA TYR A 329 2.63 -19.39 17.03
C TYR A 329 1.47 -20.26 16.56
N HIS A 330 1.31 -21.44 17.18
CA HIS A 330 0.47 -22.49 16.60
C HIS A 330 -1.02 -22.36 16.92
N GLU A 331 -1.38 -21.56 17.92
CA GLU A 331 -2.78 -21.33 18.29
C GLU A 331 -3.30 -20.05 17.67
N ALA A 332 -4.62 -20.00 17.51
CA ALA A 332 -5.31 -18.80 17.07
C ALA A 332 -5.60 -17.92 18.29
N ILE A 333 -5.27 -16.63 18.19
CA ILE A 333 -5.52 -15.66 19.24
C ILE A 333 -6.90 -15.06 19.00
N GLN A 334 -7.86 -15.38 19.86
CA GLN A 334 -9.23 -14.86 19.77
C GLN A 334 -9.40 -13.59 20.60
N CYS A 335 -9.27 -12.43 19.96
CA CYS A 335 -9.39 -11.14 20.62
C CYS A 335 -10.84 -10.65 20.71
N LYS A 336 -11.23 -10.21 21.91
CA LYS A 336 -12.49 -9.52 22.17
C LYS A 336 -12.21 -8.07 22.54
N ALA A 337 -13.23 -7.21 22.46
CA ALA A 337 -13.10 -5.82 22.89
C ALA A 337 -12.82 -5.74 24.40
N ASN A 338 -12.02 -4.76 24.83
CA ASN A 338 -11.59 -4.53 26.21
C ASN A 338 -10.94 -5.77 26.85
N TRP A 339 -10.06 -6.45 26.12
CA TRP A 339 -9.43 -7.67 26.57
C TRP A 339 -7.90 -7.58 26.43
N ASP A 340 -7.20 -8.01 27.47
CA ASP A 340 -5.75 -8.12 27.46
C ASP A 340 -5.35 -9.60 27.39
N PHE A 341 -4.55 -9.94 26.38
CA PHE A 341 -3.96 -11.26 26.20
C PHE A 341 -2.47 -11.19 26.51
N SER A 342 -1.98 -12.10 27.35
CA SER A 342 -0.56 -12.20 27.67
C SER A 342 -0.12 -13.65 27.65
N GLU A 343 0.94 -13.95 26.91
CA GLU A 343 1.48 -15.31 26.84
C GLU A 343 3.00 -15.33 26.65
N THR A 344 3.63 -16.40 27.13
CA THR A 344 5.05 -16.66 26.89
C THR A 344 5.19 -17.69 25.77
N TRP A 345 5.94 -17.36 24.73
CA TRP A 345 6.15 -18.22 23.57
C TRP A 345 7.62 -18.57 23.39
N THR A 346 7.91 -19.85 23.16
CA THR A 346 9.25 -20.34 22.76
C THR A 346 9.20 -20.79 21.31
N PRO A 347 9.68 -20.00 20.33
CA PRO A 347 9.52 -20.28 18.90
C PRO A 347 10.15 -21.59 18.43
N THR A 348 11.17 -22.10 19.14
CA THR A 348 11.88 -23.34 18.79
C THR A 348 11.30 -24.61 19.42
N ALA A 349 10.30 -24.49 20.31
CA ALA A 349 9.76 -25.63 21.05
C ALA A 349 9.03 -26.66 20.17
N ARG A 350 8.49 -26.23 19.03
CA ARG A 350 7.78 -27.09 18.06
C ARG A 350 8.54 -27.13 16.73
N SER A 351 8.51 -28.24 16.01
CA SER A 351 9.16 -28.33 14.70
C SER A 351 8.52 -27.38 13.67
N LEU A 352 9.34 -26.74 12.83
CA LEU A 352 8.91 -25.73 11.84
C LEU A 352 7.74 -26.20 10.97
N SER A 353 7.76 -27.46 10.51
CA SER A 353 6.72 -28.05 9.67
C SER A 353 5.35 -28.16 10.34
N SER A 354 5.30 -28.13 11.68
CA SER A 354 4.08 -28.26 12.46
C SER A 354 3.61 -26.95 13.09
N GLN A 355 4.39 -25.87 12.99
CA GLN A 355 4.07 -24.60 13.65
C GLN A 355 2.90 -23.87 12.99
N LYS A 356 2.88 -23.78 11.65
CA LYS A 356 1.91 -22.95 10.92
C LYS A 356 0.48 -23.49 11.09
N PRO A 357 -0.46 -22.68 11.59
CA PRO A 357 -1.85 -23.08 11.75
C PRO A 357 -2.50 -23.45 10.40
N SER A 358 -3.32 -24.50 10.40
CA SER A 358 -3.96 -25.03 9.18
C SER A 358 -4.90 -24.02 8.51
N GLN A 359 -5.47 -23.10 9.27
CA GLN A 359 -6.43 -22.08 8.84
C GLN A 359 -5.79 -21.04 7.92
N ILE A 360 -4.52 -20.70 8.14
CA ILE A 360 -3.76 -19.73 7.32
C ILE A 360 -2.85 -20.40 6.29
N THR A 361 -2.91 -21.73 6.21
CA THR A 361 -2.11 -22.50 5.26
C THR A 361 -2.83 -22.55 3.91
N LYS A 362 -2.35 -21.76 2.93
CA LYS A 362 -2.95 -21.67 1.58
C LYS A 362 -2.91 -23.01 0.82
N GLN A 363 -1.80 -23.74 0.94
CA GLN A 363 -1.67 -25.10 0.38
C GLN A 363 -2.03 -26.12 1.45
N LYS A 364 -3.32 -26.46 1.56
CA LYS A 364 -3.74 -27.54 2.44
C LYS A 364 -3.11 -28.84 1.94
N ALA A 365 -2.46 -29.58 2.85
CA ALA A 365 -1.95 -30.90 2.53
C ALA A 365 -3.07 -31.73 1.87
N ASP A 366 -2.74 -32.44 0.80
CA ASP A 366 -3.65 -33.44 0.23
C ASP A 366 -4.18 -34.29 1.38
N LYS A 367 -5.51 -34.43 1.49
CA LYS A 367 -6.12 -35.31 2.48
C LYS A 367 -5.36 -36.64 2.38
N LYS A 368 -4.68 -37.06 3.46
CA LYS A 368 -3.97 -38.35 3.52
C LYS A 368 -4.84 -39.34 2.79
N LYS A 369 -4.37 -39.81 1.63
CA LYS A 369 -5.11 -40.82 0.86
C LYS A 369 -5.23 -41.99 1.83
N THR A 370 -6.41 -42.15 2.43
CA THR A 370 -6.71 -43.37 3.16
C THR A 370 -6.49 -44.46 2.15
N VAL A 371 -5.55 -45.37 2.44
CA VAL A 371 -5.30 -46.54 1.62
C VAL A 371 -6.60 -47.32 1.62
N LYS A 372 -7.48 -47.03 0.65
CA LYS A 372 -8.69 -47.79 0.44
C LYS A 372 -8.22 -49.16 -0.01
N SER A 373 -8.28 -50.13 0.89
CA SER A 373 -8.01 -51.52 0.54
C SER A 373 -9.16 -52.00 -0.34
N ARG A 374 -9.11 -51.64 -1.63
CA ARG A 374 -10.09 -52.01 -2.65
C ARG A 374 -10.32 -53.53 -2.69
N ASN A 375 -9.32 -54.31 -2.28
CA ASN A 375 -9.39 -55.76 -2.20
C ASN A 375 -10.26 -56.25 -1.02
N LEU A 376 -10.22 -55.56 0.11
CA LEU A 376 -11.04 -55.84 1.29
C LEU A 376 -12.50 -55.42 1.05
N ASP A 377 -12.70 -54.26 0.42
CA ASP A 377 -14.03 -53.78 0.02
C ASP A 377 -14.67 -54.72 -1.03
N ARG A 378 -13.88 -55.19 -1.99
CA ARG A 378 -14.33 -56.16 -3.01
C ARG A 378 -14.65 -57.52 -2.40
N ALA A 379 -13.83 -58.02 -1.47
CA ALA A 379 -14.09 -59.27 -0.76
C ALA A 379 -15.40 -59.22 0.05
N LYS A 380 -15.65 -58.09 0.76
CA LYS A 380 -16.93 -57.84 1.44
C LYS A 380 -18.12 -57.83 0.48
N SER A 381 -17.99 -57.19 -0.69
CA SER A 381 -19.08 -57.15 -1.68
C SER A 381 -19.41 -58.52 -2.31
N LEU A 382 -18.45 -59.44 -2.32
CA LEU A 382 -18.59 -60.79 -2.86
C LEU A 382 -18.89 -61.84 -1.77
N GLY A 383 -18.99 -61.46 -0.50
CA GLY A 383 -19.23 -62.39 0.61
C GLY A 383 -18.06 -63.32 0.94
N ILE A 384 -16.85 -62.99 0.50
CA ILE A 384 -15.65 -63.83 0.67
C ILE A 384 -14.77 -63.23 1.78
N GLN A 385 -14.23 -64.07 2.67
CA GLN A 385 -13.28 -63.61 3.68
C GLN A 385 -11.95 -63.22 3.04
N TYR A 386 -11.53 -61.96 3.22
CA TYR A 386 -10.24 -61.49 2.73
C TYR A 386 -9.11 -62.07 3.60
N VAL A 387 -8.24 -62.88 3.00
CA VAL A 387 -6.99 -63.34 3.62
C VAL A 387 -5.85 -62.54 2.99
N PRO A 388 -5.20 -61.63 3.74
CA PRO A 388 -4.03 -60.93 3.21
C PRO A 388 -2.91 -61.94 2.99
N LYS A 389 -2.30 -61.92 1.79
CA LYS A 389 -1.05 -62.65 1.57
C LYS A 389 0.01 -62.01 2.46
N VAL A 390 0.42 -62.73 3.49
CA VAL A 390 1.58 -62.35 4.31
C VAL A 390 2.82 -62.51 3.42
N LEU A 391 3.58 -61.43 3.27
CA LEU A 391 4.93 -61.43 2.70
C LEU A 391 5.91 -61.13 3.83
#